data_AF-A0A7S0FH97-F1
#
_entry.id   AF-A0A7S0FH97-F1
#
_cell.length_a   1.000
_cell.length_b   1.000
_cell.length_c   1.000
_cell.angle_alpha   90.00
_cell.angle_beta   90.00
_cell.angle_gamma   90.00
#
_symmetry.space_group_name_H-M   'P 1'
#
loop_
_entity.id
_entity.type
_entity.pdbx_description
1 polymer ?
#
loop_
_entity_poly.entity_id
_entity_poly.type
_entity_poly.pdbx_seq_one_letter_code
_entity_poly.pdbx_strand_id
1 'polypeptide(L)'
;EMQELGYGFKDMLFGTQTGEISAQVWDVFLYKLLKDNNDENQANFLTAVRNNDEGTKQQVAQQYFPYTLQALKDHVDGTIRLIDQLIMKANTYDRTTHPRVV
;
A
#
# COMPACT_ATOMS: atom_id res chain seq x y z
N GLU A 1 9.73 7.23 0.39
CA GLU A 1 8.28 7.39 0.11
C GLU A 1 7.61 8.35 1.10
N MET A 2 7.34 7.97 2.35
CA MET A 2 6.60 8.81 3.32
C MET A 2 7.35 10.10 3.72
N GLN A 3 8.65 9.98 3.98
CA GLN A 3 9.51 11.14 4.28
C GLN A 3 9.69 12.08 3.07
N GLU A 4 9.59 11.56 1.85
CA GLU A 4 9.68 12.38 0.63
C GLU A 4 8.46 13.30 0.48
N LEU A 5 7.30 12.81 0.91
CA LEU A 5 6.03 13.55 0.95
C LEU A 5 5.92 14.48 2.17
N GLY A 6 6.86 14.40 3.11
CA GLY A 6 6.84 15.20 4.35
C GLY A 6 5.93 14.63 5.44
N TYR A 7 5.44 13.40 5.29
CA TYR A 7 4.57 12.75 6.27
C TYR A 7 5.36 11.93 7.30
N GLY A 8 4.88 11.93 8.54
CA GLY A 8 5.37 11.09 9.62
C GLY A 8 4.44 9.91 9.93
N PHE A 9 4.91 8.97 10.74
CA PHE A 9 4.10 7.82 11.18
C PHE A 9 2.81 8.22 11.91
N LYS A 10 2.83 9.37 12.59
CA LYS A 10 1.66 9.93 13.27
C LYS A 10 0.54 10.36 12.31
N ASP A 11 0.85 10.61 11.03
CA ASP A 11 -0.09 11.10 10.03
C ASP A 11 -0.75 9.94 9.25
N MET A 12 -0.22 8.73 9.41
CA MET A 12 -0.72 7.49 8.82
C MET A 12 -1.65 6.78 9.78
N LEU A 13 -2.88 7.27 9.86
CA LEU A 13 -3.87 6.77 10.79
C LEU A 13 -4.85 5.84 10.08
N PHE A 14 -5.11 4.71 10.72
CA PHE A 14 -6.23 3.83 10.39
C PHE A 14 -7.30 4.02 11.44
N GLY A 15 -8.52 4.35 11.01
CA GLY A 15 -9.68 4.47 11.86
C GLY A 15 -9.94 3.11 12.53
N THR A 16 -9.74 3.04 13.83
CA THR A 16 -9.85 1.78 14.60
C THR A 16 -11.28 1.20 14.63
N GLN A 17 -12.29 2.03 14.37
CA GLN A 17 -13.70 1.67 14.43
C GLN A 17 -14.34 1.55 13.04
N THR A 18 -13.96 2.42 12.11
CA THR A 18 -14.54 2.48 10.76
C THR A 18 -13.69 1.77 9.72
N GLY A 19 -12.42 1.47 10.02
CA GLY A 19 -11.45 1.00 9.04
C GLY A 19 -11.05 2.06 8.02
N GLU A 20 -11.47 3.32 8.22
CA GLU A 20 -11.14 4.41 7.30
C GLU A 20 -9.65 4.68 7.28
N ILE A 21 -9.14 4.92 6.08
CA ILE A 21 -7.73 5.14 5.83
C ILE A 21 -7.53 6.65 5.69
N SER A 22 -6.57 7.23 6.44
CA SER A 22 -6.29 8.65 6.34
C SER A 22 -5.86 9.04 4.91
N ALA A 23 -6.19 10.27 4.49
CA ALA A 23 -5.85 10.76 3.16
C ALA A 23 -4.34 10.69 2.88
N GLN A 24 -3.52 10.84 3.91
CA GLN A 24 -2.06 10.76 3.82
C GLN A 24 -1.58 9.35 3.44
N VAL A 25 -2.27 8.30 3.88
CA VAL A 25 -1.95 6.92 3.47
C VAL A 25 -2.27 6.72 2.00
N TRP A 26 -3.37 7.30 1.51
CA TRP A 26 -3.71 7.29 0.08
C TRP A 26 -2.69 8.03 -0.76
N ASP A 27 -2.21 9.20 -0.31
CA ASP A 27 -1.17 9.96 -1.00
C ASP A 27 0.13 9.15 -1.12
N VAL A 28 0.56 8.49 -0.03
CA VAL A 28 1.76 7.64 -0.03
C VAL A 28 1.60 6.48 -1.00
N PHE A 29 0.45 5.82 -0.97
CA PHE A 29 0.17 4.68 -1.84
C PHE A 29 0.17 5.07 -3.31
N LEU A 30 -0.49 6.17 -3.65
CA LEU A 30 -0.54 6.69 -5.01
C LEU A 30 0.85 7.14 -5.49
N TYR A 31 1.60 7.86 -4.66
CA TYR A 31 2.96 8.27 -4.97
C TYR A 31 3.87 7.07 -5.29
N LYS A 32 3.74 6.00 -4.51
CA LYS A 32 4.46 4.75 -4.76
C LYS A 32 4.07 4.13 -6.11
N LEU A 33 2.76 4.04 -6.38
CA LEU A 33 2.26 3.48 -7.63
C LEU A 33 2.73 4.29 -8.86
N LEU A 34 2.76 5.62 -8.78
CA LEU A 34 3.30 6.48 -9.84
C LEU A 34 4.80 6.26 -10.03
N LYS A 35 5.55 6.08 -8.93
CA LYS A 35 6.99 5.82 -8.96
C LYS A 35 7.32 4.46 -9.58
N ASP A 36 6.60 3.41 -9.19
CA ASP A 36 6.82 2.04 -9.70
C ASP A 36 6.51 1.94 -11.20
N ASN A 37 5.57 2.77 -11.70
CA ASN A 37 5.21 2.83 -13.12
C ASN A 37 6.06 3.83 -13.94
N ASN A 38 7.03 4.52 -13.35
CA ASN A 38 7.80 5.62 -13.97
C ASN A 38 6.89 6.70 -14.61
N ASP A 39 5.80 7.05 -13.94
CA ASP A 39 4.82 8.01 -14.44
C ASP A 39 5.34 9.45 -14.31
N GLU A 40 5.23 10.24 -15.39
CA GLU A 40 5.67 11.64 -15.43
C GLU A 40 4.91 12.53 -14.43
N ASN A 41 3.69 12.13 -14.04
CA ASN A 41 2.89 12.83 -13.04
C ASN A 41 3.42 12.69 -11.62
N GLN A 42 4.40 11.82 -11.36
CA GLN A 42 5.00 11.62 -10.03
C GLN A 42 5.58 12.92 -9.46
N ALA A 43 6.31 13.69 -10.27
CA ALA A 43 6.93 14.94 -9.82
C ALA A 43 5.88 16.04 -9.55
N ASN A 44 4.85 16.08 -10.39
CA ASN A 44 3.73 17.01 -10.23
C ASN A 44 2.91 16.68 -8.96
N PHE A 45 2.60 15.41 -8.75
CA PHE A 45 1.88 14.94 -7.56
C PHE A 45 2.67 15.19 -6.27
N LEU A 46 3.98 14.93 -6.28
CA LEU A 46 4.86 15.24 -5.13
C LEU A 46 4.83 16.73 -4.76
N THR A 47 4.84 17.60 -5.77
CA THR A 47 4.78 19.05 -5.56
C THR A 47 3.42 19.47 -5.02
N ALA A 48 2.33 18.91 -5.55
CA ALA A 48 0.97 19.14 -5.06
C ALA A 48 0.81 18.71 -3.59
N VAL A 49 1.35 17.56 -3.22
CA VAL A 49 1.33 17.07 -1.83
C VAL A 49 2.10 18.01 -0.90
N ARG A 50 3.31 18.41 -1.27
CA ARG A 50 4.13 19.34 -0.46
C ARG A 50 3.51 20.73 -0.30
N ASN A 51 2.81 21.20 -1.32
CA ASN A 51 2.16 22.51 -1.31
C ASN A 51 0.74 22.49 -0.71
N ASN A 52 0.25 21.32 -0.27
CA ASN A 52 -1.15 21.11 0.17
C ASN A 52 -2.18 21.56 -0.88
N ASP A 53 -1.88 21.35 -2.16
CA ASP A 53 -2.83 21.58 -3.24
C ASP A 53 -3.83 20.41 -3.31
N GLU A 54 -4.92 20.54 -2.55
CA GLU A 54 -6.00 19.56 -2.50
C GLU A 54 -6.68 19.35 -3.85
N GLY A 55 -6.77 20.37 -4.69
CA GLY A 55 -7.42 20.28 -6.00
C GLY A 55 -6.66 19.33 -6.93
N THR A 56 -5.35 19.54 -7.03
CA THR A 56 -4.48 18.68 -7.84
C THR A 56 -4.37 17.28 -7.25
N LYS A 57 -4.25 17.14 -5.93
CA LYS A 57 -4.23 15.81 -5.27
C LYS A 57 -5.49 15.01 -5.58
N GLN A 58 -6.66 15.63 -5.43
CA GLN A 58 -7.94 14.95 -5.63
C GLN A 58 -8.17 14.58 -7.10
N GLN A 59 -7.74 15.42 -8.03
CA GLN A 59 -7.79 15.13 -9.46
C GLN A 59 -6.93 13.91 -9.82
N VAL A 60 -5.68 13.87 -9.37
CA VAL A 60 -4.78 12.73 -9.62
C VAL A 60 -5.29 11.48 -8.90
N ALA A 61 -5.77 11.61 -7.65
CA ALA A 61 -6.35 10.48 -6.92
C ALA A 61 -7.54 9.85 -7.66
N GLN A 62 -8.44 10.66 -8.22
CA GLN A 62 -9.57 10.15 -9.01
C GLN A 62 -9.13 9.48 -10.31
N GLN A 63 -8.17 10.07 -11.02
CA GLN A 63 -7.64 9.52 -12.27
C GLN A 63 -6.99 8.14 -12.05
N TYR A 64 -6.26 7.98 -10.96
CA TYR A 64 -5.52 6.75 -10.66
C TYR A 64 -6.26 5.80 -9.71
N PHE A 65 -7.49 6.13 -9.31
CA PHE A 65 -8.30 5.30 -8.40
C PHE A 65 -8.49 3.85 -8.89
N PRO A 66 -8.75 3.59 -10.19
CA PRO A 66 -8.87 2.21 -10.68
C PRO A 66 -7.56 1.41 -10.54
N TYR A 67 -6.42 2.06 -10.80
CA TYR A 67 -5.11 1.42 -10.73
C TYR A 67 -4.69 1.13 -9.29
N THR A 68 -4.96 2.07 -8.39
CA THR A 68 -4.71 1.87 -6.96
C THR A 68 -5.58 0.75 -6.39
N LEU A 69 -6.86 0.66 -6.78
CA LEU A 69 -7.73 -0.44 -6.38
C LEU A 69 -7.23 -1.80 -6.92
N GLN A 70 -6.82 -1.85 -8.19
CA GLN A 70 -6.29 -3.07 -8.80
C GLN A 70 -5.00 -3.52 -8.12
N ALA A 71 -4.06 -2.61 -7.87
CA ALA A 71 -2.82 -2.92 -7.16
C ALA A 71 -3.06 -3.44 -5.73
N LEU A 72 -4.05 -2.87 -5.03
CA LEU A 72 -4.45 -3.35 -3.71
C LEU A 72 -5.01 -4.77 -3.78
N LYS A 73 -5.88 -5.04 -4.77
CA LYS A 73 -6.43 -6.37 -4.99
C LYS A 73 -5.33 -7.39 -5.29
N ASP A 74 -4.42 -7.07 -6.20
CA ASP A 74 -3.32 -7.96 -6.58
C ASP A 74 -2.40 -8.26 -5.39
N HIS A 75 -2.17 -7.28 -4.52
CA HIS A 75 -1.41 -7.48 -3.28
C HIS A 75 -2.14 -8.42 -2.31
N VAL A 76 -3.45 -8.26 -2.12
CA VAL A 76 -4.25 -9.14 -1.25
C VAL A 76 -4.27 -10.56 -1.82
N ASP A 77 -4.54 -10.72 -3.11
CA ASP A 77 -4.55 -12.01 -3.78
C ASP A 77 -3.18 -12.71 -3.69
N GLY A 78 -2.09 -11.95 -3.86
CA GLY A 78 -0.73 -12.44 -3.68
C GLY A 78 -0.45 -12.89 -2.24
N THR A 79 -0.94 -12.13 -1.25
CA THR A 79 -0.79 -12.47 0.17
C THR A 79 -1.53 -13.77 0.51
N ILE A 80 -2.75 -13.95 0.02
CA ILE A 80 -3.52 -15.19 0.20
C ILE A 80 -2.76 -16.39 -0.39
N ARG A 81 -2.25 -16.26 -1.62
CA ARG A 81 -1.44 -17.33 -2.25
C ARG A 81 -0.18 -17.67 -1.45
N LEU A 82 0.51 -16.66 -0.89
CA LEU A 82 1.67 -16.89 -0.04
C LEU A 82 1.28 -17.64 1.24
N ILE A 83 0.15 -17.30 1.86
CA ILE A 83 -0.38 -18.02 3.02
C ILE A 83 -0.67 -19.48 2.65
N ASP A 84 -1.34 -19.73 1.53
CA ASP A 84 -1.63 -21.09 1.07
C ASP A 84 -0.35 -21.89 0.85
N GLN A 85 0.67 -21.29 0.23
CA GLN A 85 1.99 -21.92 0.05
C GLN A 85 2.66 -22.25 1.39
N LEU A 86 2.57 -21.34 2.37
CA LEU A 86 3.13 -21.57 3.71
C LEU A 86 2.36 -22.67 4.45
N ILE A 87 1.04 -22.74 4.31
CA ILE A 87 0.21 -23.81 4.89
C ILE A 87 0.57 -25.15 4.25
N MET A 88 0.66 -25.23 2.92
CA MET A 88 1.09 -26.44 2.22
C MET A 88 2.46 -26.89 2.70
N LYS A 89 3.43 -25.96 2.79
CA LYS A 89 4.77 -26.24 3.30
C LYS A 89 4.74 -26.72 4.76
N ALA A 90 3.96 -26.06 5.61
CA ALA A 90 3.79 -26.45 7.02
C ALA A 90 3.27 -27.90 7.14
N ASN A 91 2.30 -28.28 6.32
CA ASN A 91 1.70 -29.62 6.31
C ASN A 91 2.63 -30.71 5.77
N THR A 92 3.69 -30.36 5.04
CA THR A 92 4.71 -31.33 4.59
C THR A 92 5.75 -31.68 5.65
N TYR A 93 5.83 -30.93 6.76
CA TYR A 93 6.78 -31.25 7.82
C TYR A 93 6.24 -32.38 8.72
N ASP A 94 7.03 -33.44 8.85
CA ASP A 94 6.80 -34.47 9.85
C ASP A 94 7.14 -33.91 11.24
N ARG A 95 6.15 -33.91 12.13
CA ARG A 95 6.27 -33.40 13.51
C ARG A 95 7.35 -34.12 14.33
N THR A 96 7.78 -35.31 13.90
CA THR A 96 8.81 -36.10 14.59
C THR A 96 10.24 -35.70 14.22
N THR A 97 10.47 -35.04 13.07
CA THR A 97 11.81 -34.69 12.58
C THR A 97 12.12 -33.19 12.67
N HIS A 98 11.12 -32.34 12.97
CA HIS A 98 11.27 -30.89 13.05
C HIS A 98 10.81 -30.31 14.40
N PRO A 99 11.68 -30.28 15.44
CA PRO A 99 11.32 -29.90 16.82
C PRO A 99 11.00 -28.41 17.04
N ARG A 100 11.02 -27.57 16.00
CA ARG A 100 10.65 -26.14 16.06
C ARG A 100 9.28 -25.84 15.44
N VAL A 101 8.65 -26.82 14.81
CA VAL A 101 7.25 -26.74 14.37
C VAL A 101 6.42 -27.23 15.55
N VAL A 102 6.22 -26.34 16.54
CA VAL A 102 5.47 -26.62 17.78
C VAL A 102 4.21 -25.78 17.79
#